data_AF-A0A7X8BHT9-F1
#
_entry.id   AF-A0A7X8BHT9-F1
#
_cell.length_a   1.000
_cell.length_b   1.000
_cell.length_c   1.000
_cell.angle_alpha   90.00
_cell.angle_beta   90.00
_cell.angle_gamma   90.00
#
_symmetry.space_group_name_H-M   'P 1'
#
loop_
_entity.id
_entity.type
_entity.pdbx_description
1 polymer ?
#
loop_
_entity_poly.entity_id
_entity_poly.type
_entity_poly.pdbx_seq_one_letter_code
_entity_poly.pdbx_strand_id
1 'polypeptide(L)' 'SCNPAGQAAQLEEAGCDIAIVMGLCVGHDTVFYRTCSLPITTLAVKDRVLGHNPLAAVTCPYVRKRLIKGLKPKEDE' A
#
# COMPACT_ATOMS: atom_id res chain seq x y z
N SER A 1 -7.87 -15.64 9.81
CA SER A 1 -8.27 -14.27 9.43
C SER A 1 -7.30 -13.31 10.12
N CYS A 2 -6.71 -12.36 9.39
CA CYS A 2 -5.85 -11.33 9.95
C CYS A 2 -6.73 -10.27 10.65
N ASN A 3 -6.39 -9.85 11.87
CA ASN A 3 -7.05 -8.72 12.56
C ASN A 3 -6.09 -7.51 12.58
N PRO A 4 -6.22 -6.53 11.66
CA PRO A 4 -5.32 -5.38 11.60
C PRO A 4 -5.43 -4.48 12.83
N ALA A 5 -6.64 -4.28 13.35
CA ALA A 5 -6.86 -3.46 14.55
C ALA A 5 -6.20 -4.08 15.80
N GLY A 6 -6.28 -5.42 15.93
CA GLY A 6 -5.61 -6.13 17.02
C GLY A 6 -4.08 -6.13 16.91
N GLN A 7 -3.52 -6.02 15.70
CA GLN A 7 -2.07 -5.86 15.51
C GLN A 7 -1.60 -4.46 15.88
N ALA A 8 -2.38 -3.42 15.54
CA ALA A 8 -2.11 -2.06 15.98
C ALA A 8 -2.04 -1.96 17.51
N ALA A 9 -3.04 -2.50 18.20
CA ALA A 9 -3.07 -2.52 19.67
C ALA A 9 -1.86 -3.25 20.27
N GLN A 10 -1.43 -4.37 19.68
CA GLN A 10 -0.24 -5.10 20.16
C GLN A 10 1.05 -4.30 20.01
N LEU A 11 1.21 -3.54 18.92
CA LEU A 11 2.39 -2.70 18.73
C LEU A 11 2.44 -1.56 19.74
N GLU A 12 1.28 -0.98 20.06
CA GLU A 12 1.13 0.05 21.08
C GLU A 12 1.40 -0.49 22.49
N GLU A 13 0.85 -1.66 22.83
CA GLU A 13 1.08 -2.33 24.11
C GLU A 13 2.55 -2.73 24.29
N ALA A 14 3.22 -3.10 23.19
CA ALA A 14 4.65 -3.38 23.18
C ALA A 14 5.53 -2.11 23.33
N GLY A 15 4.94 -0.90 23.35
CA GLY A 15 5.66 0.36 23.48
C GLY A 15 6.52 0.70 22.26
N CYS A 16 6.08 0.34 21.06
CA CYS A 16 6.79 0.67 19.82
C CYS A 16 6.66 2.17 19.49
N ASP A 17 7.72 2.77 18.95
CA ASP A 17 7.70 4.19 18.56
C ASP A 17 7.18 4.45 17.13
N ILE A 18 7.27 3.44 16.26
CA ILE A 18 6.88 3.54 14.84
C ILE A 18 6.33 2.19 14.35
N ALA A 19 5.26 2.24 13.57
CA ALA A 19 4.72 1.08 12.87
C ALA A 19 5.20 1.08 11.41
N ILE A 20 5.81 -0.02 10.98
CA ILE A 20 6.20 -0.23 9.58
C ILE A 20 5.24 -1.21 8.93
N VAL A 21 4.61 -0.79 7.85
CA VAL A 21 3.70 -1.62 7.07
C VAL A 21 4.40 -2.22 5.86
N MET A 22 4.28 -3.54 5.70
CA MET A 22 4.87 -4.31 4.60
C MET A 22 3.84 -5.24 3.94
N GLY A 23 3.59 -5.04 2.66
CA GLY A 23 2.92 -6.02 1.80
C GLY A 23 1.47 -6.32 2.15
N LEU A 24 0.78 -5.38 2.79
CA LEU A 24 -0.64 -5.49 3.09
C LEU A 24 -1.50 -5.11 1.87
N CYS A 25 -2.74 -5.59 1.87
CA CYS A 25 -3.75 -5.20 0.90
C CYS A 25 -4.38 -3.88 1.33
N VAL A 26 -4.86 -3.07 0.38
CA VAL A 26 -5.52 -1.77 0.62
C VAL A 26 -6.55 -1.81 1.75
N GLY A 27 -7.36 -2.87 1.83
CA GLY A 27 -8.35 -3.02 2.89
C GLY A 27 -7.75 -3.21 4.29
N HIS A 28 -6.72 -4.05 4.43
CA HIS A 28 -6.04 -4.25 5.71
C HIS A 28 -5.26 -2.99 6.13
N ASP A 29 -4.61 -2.34 5.16
CA ASP A 29 -3.92 -1.06 5.37
C ASP A 29 -4.86 0.00 5.91
N THR A 30 -6.04 0.14 5.30
CA THR A 30 -7.02 1.16 5.69
C THR A 30 -7.47 0.98 7.15
N VAL A 31 -7.74 -0.27 7.56
CA VAL A 31 -8.14 -0.57 8.95
C VAL A 31 -6.98 -0.34 9.92
N PHE A 32 -5.77 -0.78 9.57
CA PHE A 32 -4.58 -0.59 10.39
C PHE A 32 -4.27 0.91 10.57
N TYR A 33 -4.21 1.69 9.48
CA TYR A 33 -3.96 3.13 9.53
C TYR A 33 -5.01 3.91 10.31
N ARG A 34 -6.27 3.47 10.27
CA ARG A 34 -7.34 4.11 11.04
C ARG A 34 -7.24 3.85 12.54
N THR A 35 -6.69 2.71 12.95
CA THR A 35 -6.75 2.23 14.33
C THR A 35 -5.44 2.36 15.09
N CYS A 36 -4.30 2.39 14.39
CA CYS A 36 -3.00 2.57 15.00
C CYS A 36 -2.75 4.05 15.31
N SER A 37 -2.40 4.33 16.56
CA SER A 37 -2.08 5.66 17.08
C SER A 37 -0.60 6.03 16.93
N LEU A 38 0.26 5.05 16.66
CA LEU A 38 1.68 5.27 16.40
C LEU A 38 1.90 5.95 15.05
N PRO A 39 3.00 6.70 14.85
CA PRO A 39 3.47 7.09 13.52
C PRO A 39 3.63 5.86 12.62
N ILE A 40 3.09 5.92 11.40
CA ILE A 40 3.07 4.79 10.47
C ILE A 40 3.80 5.15 9.19
N THR A 41 4.59 4.21 8.68
CA THR A 41 5.18 4.33 7.34
C THR A 41 5.02 3.03 6.55
N THR A 42 4.70 3.16 5.28
CA THR A 42 4.61 2.02 4.35
C THR A 42 5.97 1.79 3.72
N LEU A 43 6.62 0.67 4.06
CA LEU A 43 7.90 0.30 3.46
C LEU A 43 7.72 -0.40 2.11
N ALA A 44 6.69 -1.24 1.97
CA ALA A 44 6.36 -1.91 0.71
C ALA A 44 4.85 -2.12 0.57
N VAL A 45 4.29 -1.80 -0.58
CA VAL A 45 2.88 -2.08 -0.92
C VAL A 45 2.74 -3.44 -1.57
N LYS A 46 1.60 -4.12 -1.36
CA LYS A 46 1.30 -5.37 -2.07
C LYS A 46 0.96 -5.11 -3.54
N ASP A 47 1.97 -5.14 -4.39
CA ASP A 47 1.80 -5.04 -5.83
C ASP A 47 2.14 -6.39 -6.51
N ARG A 48 1.11 -7.15 -6.87
CA ARG A 48 1.31 -8.40 -7.62
C ARG A 48 1.58 -8.17 -9.10
N VAL A 49 1.17 -7.02 -9.64
CA VAL A 49 1.29 -6.70 -11.06
C VAL A 49 2.73 -6.34 -11.38
N LEU A 50 3.38 -5.56 -10.51
CA LEU A 50 4.76 -5.09 -10.69
C LEU A 50 5.76 -5.72 -9.71
N GLY A 51 5.36 -6.77 -8.99
CA GLY A 51 6.25 -7.51 -8.09
C GLY A 51 6.77 -6.65 -6.94
N HIS A 52 5.90 -5.87 -6.31
CA HIS A 52 6.21 -4.94 -5.22
C HIS A 52 7.10 -3.76 -5.65
N ASN A 53 7.14 -3.43 -6.95
CA ASN A 53 7.81 -2.26 -7.51
C ASN A 53 6.80 -1.28 -8.16
N PRO A 54 5.98 -0.58 -7.37
CA PRO A 54 4.96 0.32 -7.90
C PRO A 54 5.55 1.48 -8.70
N LEU A 55 6.78 1.92 -8.37
CA LEU A 55 7.45 3.00 -9.10
C LEU A 55 7.72 2.63 -10.56
N ALA A 56 7.85 1.34 -10.91
CA ALA A 56 8.00 0.91 -12.29
C ALA A 56 6.82 1.33 -13.18
N ALA A 57 5.61 1.53 -12.62
CA ALA A 57 4.46 2.06 -13.36
C ALA A 57 4.74 3.45 -13.95
N VAL A 58 5.59 4.24 -13.27
CA VAL A 58 5.87 5.64 -13.60
C VAL A 58 7.24 5.77 -14.27
N THR A 59 8.26 5.05 -13.78
CA THR A 59 9.65 5.22 -14.18
C THR A 59 10.08 4.32 -15.34
N CYS A 60 9.40 3.19 -15.58
CA CYS A 60 9.75 2.26 -16.65
C CYS A 60 8.83 2.45 -17.87
N PRO A 61 9.31 2.99 -19.01
CA PRO A 61 8.48 3.26 -20.18
C PRO A 61 7.80 2.00 -20.74
N TYR A 62 8.44 0.83 -20.64
CA TYR A 62 7.87 -0.45 -21.10
C TYR A 62 6.67 -0.87 -20.24
N VAL A 63 6.81 -0.79 -18.91
CA VAL A 63 5.72 -1.09 -17.97
C VAL A 63 4.59 -0.08 -18.15
N ARG A 64 4.90 1.21 -18.18
CA ARG A 64 3.91 2.27 -18.38
C ARG A 64 3.10 2.07 -19.66
N LYS A 65 3.76 1.79 -20.80
CA LYS A 65 3.09 1.50 -22.08
C LYS A 65 2.14 0.31 -21.98
N ARG A 66 2.50 -0.75 -21.25
CA ARG A 66 1.62 -1.91 -21.04
C ARG A 66 0.42 -1.57 -20.16
N LEU A 67 0.60 -0.76 -19.11
CA LEU A 67 -0.48 -0.35 -18.21
C LEU A 67 -1.50 0.60 -18.87
N ILE A 68 -1.04 1.49 -19.75
CA ILE A 68 -1.91 2.46 -20.45
C ILE A 68 -2.56 1.89 -21.71
N LYS A 69 -2.15 0.69 -22.16
CA LYS A 69 -2.68 0.07 -23.38
C LYS A 69 -4.16 -0.29 -23.18
N GLY A 70 -5.05 0.53 -23.75
CA GLY A 70 -6.51 0.35 -23.65
C GLY A 70 -7.23 1.45 -22.87
N LEU A 71 -6.51 2.39 -22.25
CA LEU A 71 -7.11 3.60 -21.72
C LEU A 71 -7.41 4.53 -22.91
N LYS A 72 -8.71 4.78 -23.16
CA LYS A 72 -9.10 5.86 -24.08
C LYS A 72 -8.74 7.19 -23.43
N PRO A 73 -8.17 8.16 -24.17
CA PRO A 73 -8.08 9.52 -23.66
C PRO A 73 -9.50 9.97 -23.27
N LYS A 74 -9.62 10.62 -22.12
CA LYS A 74 -10.87 11.25 -21.72
C LYS A 74 -11.11 12.35 -22.76
N GLU A 75 -12.21 12.27 -23.51
CA GLU A 75 -12.63 13.39 -24.34
C GLU A 75 -12.93 14.54 -23.36
N ASP A 76 -12.25 15.66 -23.55
CA ASP A 76 -12.47 16.87 -22.75
C ASP A 76 -13.88 17.40 -23.10
N GLU A 77 -14.80 17.38 -22.13
CA GLU A 77 -16.07 18.12 -22.18
C GLU A 77 -15.84 19.63 -21.98
#